data_AF-A0A0Q7NKV4-F1
#
_entry.id   AF-A0A0Q7NKV4-F1
#
_cell.length_a   1.000
_cell.length_b   1.000
_cell.length_c   1.000
_cell.angle_alpha   90.00
_cell.angle_beta   90.00
_cell.angle_gamma   90.00
#
_symmetry.space_group_name_H-M   'P 1'
#
loop_
_entity.id
_entity.type
_entity.pdbx_description
1 polymer ?
#
loop_
_entity_poly.entity_id
_entity_poly.type
_entity_poly.pdbx_seq_one_letter_code
_entity_poly.pdbx_strand_id
1 'polypeptide(L)' 'MSDALRQLTTTLGAPPPPDFATLTPDELALLDNYVRAALDHRKAALDDALDSGMRLIPRLARPAVKKVLGL' A
#
# COMPACT_ATOMS: atom_id res chain seq x y z
N MET A 1 -12.48 12.15 17.97
CA MET A 1 -11.75 11.69 16.76
C MET A 1 -12.77 10.98 15.88
N SER A 2 -13.04 11.50 14.69
CA SER A 2 -14.07 10.96 13.78
C SER A 2 -13.68 9.59 13.24
N ASP A 3 -14.65 8.74 12.90
CA ASP A 3 -14.38 7.40 12.37
C ASP A 3 -13.61 7.44 11.04
N ALA A 4 -13.86 8.46 10.21
CA ALA A 4 -13.11 8.70 8.97
C ALA A 4 -11.61 8.97 9.23
N LEU A 5 -11.27 9.72 10.28
CA LEU A 5 -9.88 10.00 10.64
C LEU A 5 -9.18 8.76 11.21
N ARG A 6 -9.91 7.91 11.95
CA ARG A 6 -9.40 6.61 12.43
C ARG A 6 -9.10 5.66 11.26
N GLN A 7 -9.97 5.63 10.27
CA GLN A 7 -9.79 4.82 9.07
C GLN A 7 -8.55 5.26 8.28
N LEU A 8 -8.40 6.57 8.05
CA LEU A 8 -7.23 7.11 7.37
C LEU A 8 -5.92 6.86 8.13
N THR A 9 -5.93 6.97 9.46
CA THR A 9 -4.77 6.62 10.31
C THR A 9 -4.38 5.15 10.15
N THR A 10 -5.38 4.26 10.06
CA THR A 10 -5.17 2.83 9.85
C THR A 10 -4.58 2.55 8.45
N THR A 11 -5.09 3.22 7.41
CA THR A 11 -4.58 3.10 6.04
C THR A 11 -3.13 3.61 5.92
N LEU A 12 -2.81 4.73 6.56
CA LEU A 12 -1.48 5.35 6.50
C LEU A 12 -0.44 4.65 7.38
N GLY A 13 -0.87 3.94 8.44
CA GLY A 13 0.02 3.31 9.41
C GLY A 13 0.86 4.32 10.22
N ALA A 14 0.54 5.61 10.13
CA ALA A 14 1.22 6.72 10.78
C ALA A 14 0.17 7.70 11.34
N PRO A 15 0.47 8.39 12.45
CA PRO A 15 -0.43 9.39 12.99
C PRO A 15 -0.63 10.50 11.94
N PRO A 16 -1.89 10.82 11.56
CA PRO A 16 -2.15 11.86 10.59
C PRO A 16 -1.72 13.23 11.15
N PRO A 17 -1.25 14.15 10.30
CA PRO A 17 -0.95 15.51 10.71
C PRO A 17 -2.14 16.18 11.43
N PRO A 18 -1.90 17.08 12.39
CA PRO A 18 -2.98 17.73 13.14
C PRO A 18 -3.95 18.50 12.23
N ASP A 19 -3.47 18.97 11.08
CA ASP A 19 -4.27 19.66 10.05
C ASP A 19 -5.39 18.78 9.48
N PHE A 20 -5.32 17.46 9.62
CA PHE A 20 -6.35 16.55 9.12
C PHE A 20 -7.56 16.53 10.04
N ALA A 21 -7.43 17.00 11.28
CA ALA A 21 -8.54 17.12 12.23
C ALA A 21 -9.51 18.24 11.88
N THR A 22 -9.13 19.17 10.98
CA THR A 22 -9.99 20.26 10.50
C THR A 22 -10.77 19.89 9.23
N LEU A 23 -10.42 18.78 8.59
CA LEU A 23 -11.06 18.31 7.37
C LEU A 23 -12.47 17.80 7.63
N THR A 24 -13.35 18.07 6.69
CA THR A 24 -14.71 17.53 6.68
C THR A 24 -14.69 16.01 6.43
N PRO A 25 -15.75 15.27 6.83
CA PRO A 25 -15.84 13.84 6.57
C PRO A 25 -15.70 13.48 5.09
N ASP A 26 -16.22 14.31 4.19
CA ASP A 26 -16.15 14.10 2.74
C ASP A 26 -14.72 14.26 2.20
N GLU A 27 -13.98 15.26 2.69
CA GLU A 27 -12.56 15.46 2.36
C GLU A 27 -11.69 14.31 2.88
N LEU A 28 -11.98 13.80 4.08
CA LEU A 28 -11.29 12.63 4.65
C LEU A 28 -11.56 11.37 3.82
N ALA A 29 -12.78 11.17 3.33
CA ALA A 29 -13.13 10.04 2.47
C ALA A 29 -12.42 10.14 1.10
N LEU A 30 -12.37 11.33 0.51
CA LEU A 30 -11.65 11.59 -0.74
C LEU A 30 -10.15 11.30 -0.56
N LEU A 31 -9.58 11.71 0.56
CA LEU A 31 -8.18 11.46 0.89
C LEU A 31 -7.89 9.97 1.12
N ASP A 32 -8.76 9.23 1.83
CA ASP A 32 -8.61 7.77 1.99
C ASP A 32 -8.62 7.07 0.62
N ASN A 33 -9.47 7.51 -0.32
CA ASN A 33 -9.50 6.99 -1.68
C ASN A 33 -8.19 7.24 -2.44
N TYR A 34 -7.62 8.45 -2.36
CA TYR A 34 -6.33 8.75 -2.99
C TYR A 34 -5.19 7.94 -2.39
N VAL A 35 -5.16 7.80 -1.05
CA VAL A 35 -4.14 7.01 -0.36
C VAL A 35 -4.24 5.55 -0.78
N ARG A 36 -5.44 4.96 -0.83
CA ARG A 36 -5.64 3.58 -1.30
C ARG A 36 -5.17 3.40 -2.73
N ALA A 37 -5.56 4.30 -3.64
CA ALA A 37 -5.14 4.23 -5.04
C ALA A 37 -3.61 4.30 -5.19
N ALA A 38 -2.94 5.15 -4.41
CA ALA A 38 -1.48 5.24 -4.42
C ALA A 38 -0.81 3.97 -3.86
N LEU A 39 -1.37 3.37 -2.80
CA LEU A 39 -0.89 2.11 -2.24
C LEU A 39 -1.07 0.95 -3.23
N ASP A 40 -2.21 0.87 -3.89
CA ASP A 40 -2.50 -0.15 -4.91
C ASP A 40 -1.56 -0.02 -6.11
N HIS A 41 -1.34 1.22 -6.58
CA HIS A 41 -0.37 1.48 -7.65
C HIS A 41 1.05 1.08 -7.24
N ARG A 42 1.46 1.41 -6.02
CA ARG A 42 2.77 1.00 -5.49
C ARG A 42 2.89 -0.52 -5.40
N LYS A 43 1.84 -1.21 -4.95
CA LYS A 43 1.80 -2.67 -4.90
C LYS A 43 1.93 -3.27 -6.30
N ALA A 44 1.16 -2.78 -7.26
CA ALA A 44 1.22 -3.25 -8.65
C ALA A 44 2.62 -3.06 -9.26
N ALA A 45 3.26 -1.91 -9.01
CA ALA A 45 4.63 -1.67 -9.46
C ALA A 45 5.65 -2.61 -8.81
N LEU A 46 5.49 -2.94 -7.53
CA LEU A 46 6.34 -3.90 -6.83
C LEU A 46 6.12 -5.33 -7.35
N ASP A 47 4.88 -5.72 -7.58
CA ASP A 47 4.52 -7.04 -8.12
C ASP A 47 5.10 -7.21 -9.54
N ASP A 48 5.01 -6.18 -10.39
CA ASP A 48 5.58 -6.21 -11.74
C ASP A 48 7.13 -6.24 -11.73
N ALA A 49 7.76 -5.44 -10.86
CA ALA A 49 9.20 -5.48 -10.66
C ALA A 49 9.66 -6.85 -10.16
N LEU A 50 8.89 -7.48 -9.27
CA LEU A 50 9.15 -8.80 -8.76
C LEU A 50 8.99 -9.88 -9.85
N ASP A 51 7.92 -9.85 -10.65
CA ASP A 51 7.74 -10.81 -11.75
C ASP A 51 8.88 -10.68 -12.78
N SER A 52 9.23 -9.45 -13.13
CA SER A 52 10.36 -9.13 -14.01
C SER A 52 11.68 -9.67 -13.44
N GLY A 53 11.94 -9.49 -12.15
CA GLY A 53 13.09 -10.07 -11.46
C GLY A 53 13.07 -11.60 -11.47
N MET A 54 11.92 -12.23 -11.21
CA MET A 54 11.75 -13.69 -11.22
C MET A 54 11.98 -14.31 -12.61
N ARG A 55 11.74 -13.57 -13.70
CA ARG A 55 12.05 -14.01 -15.06
C ARG A 55 13.55 -14.18 -15.28
N LEU A 56 14.38 -13.35 -14.64
CA LEU A 56 15.85 -13.44 -14.69
C LEU A 56 16.40 -14.62 -13.87
N ILE A 57 15.59 -15.20 -12.99
CA ILE A 57 16.00 -16.35 -12.17
C ILE A 57 15.88 -17.64 -12.99
N PRO A 58 16.94 -18.48 -13.03
CA PRO A 58 16.89 -19.80 -13.65
C PRO A 58 15.70 -20.60 -13.13
N ARG A 59 14.96 -21.26 -14.03
CA ARG A 59 13.68 -21.94 -13.71
C ARG A 59 13.80 -22.92 -12.54
N LEU A 60 14.96 -23.56 -12.37
CA LEU A 60 15.26 -24.50 -11.28
C LEU A 60 15.43 -23.84 -9.90
N ALA A 61 15.81 -22.56 -9.84
CA ALA A 61 16.03 -21.83 -8.58
C ALA A 61 14.79 -21.03 -8.12
N ARG A 62 13.80 -20.82 -8.99
CA ARG A 62 12.56 -20.09 -8.68
C ARG A 62 11.80 -20.59 -7.44
N PRO A 63 11.66 -21.91 -7.17
CA PRO A 63 10.93 -22.36 -5.98
C PRO A 63 11.65 -21.98 -4.68
N ALA A 64 12.99 -21.99 -4.66
CA ALA A 64 13.75 -21.58 -3.49
C ALA A 64 13.60 -20.07 -3.22
N VAL A 65 13.62 -19.25 -4.27
CA VAL A 65 13.47 -17.79 -4.14
C VAL A 65 12.07 -17.39 -3.70
N LYS A 66 11.01 -18.00 -4.24
CA LYS A 66 9.63 -17.77 -3.77
C LYS A 66 9.48 -18.06 -2.27
N LYS A 67 10.10 -19.15 -1.80
CA LYS A 67 10.06 -19.56 -0.39
C LYS A 67 10.74 -18.57 0.55
N VAL A 68 11.82 -17.92 0.11
CA VAL A 68 12.51 -16.86 0.88
C VAL A 68 11.68 -15.56 0.93
N LEU A 69 10.95 -15.26 -0.15
CA LEU A 69 10.12 -14.06 -0.25
C LEU A 69 8.75 -14.20 0.44
N GLY A 70 8.41 -15.37 0.98
CA GLY A 70 7.14 -15.60 1.65
C GLY A 70 5.93 -15.59 0.71
N LEU A 71 6.13 -15.88 -0.58
CA LEU A 71 5.11 -15.97 -1.63
C LEU A 71 4.54 -17.39 -1.77
#